data_AF-A0A969T6Q6-F1
#
_entry.id   AF-A0A969T6Q6-F1
#
_cell.length_a   1.000
_cell.length_b   1.000
_cell.length_c   1.000
_cell.angle_alpha   90.00
_cell.angle_beta   90.00
_cell.angle_gamma   90.00
#
_symmetry.space_group_name_H-M   'P 1'
#
loop_
_entity.id
_entity.type
_entity.pdbx_description
1 polymer ?
#
loop_
_entity_poly.entity_id
_entity_poly.type
_entity_poly.pdbx_seq_one_letter_code
_entity_poly.pdbx_strand_id
1 'polypeptide(L)'
;MGLLCNWSVSGNLNCTKSVQANTHFGSFSFNNIEIGKDLIFSGNTTTSTVNGNINVGKDFYMMGAGSSCDINSMQCRNLYIYDGSFNLNDNLTADNEIYLSGGTFNSNGKNISSKSCLVDHNCETNLSNSSIHILDRFSVSGNISNLTSSNTDILFDGGSDLLFSAESAVNFRTINFSNKGTVNCSQSTIQSISFTDDGIISGNENNFGTVSFQKNGKLNGSNQFTNLTLASNYEYQLQHGENQTVTSNLSASAIARLILF
;
A
#
# COMPACT_ATOMS: atom_id res chain seq x y z
N MET A 1 25.17 21.72 -25.14
CA MET A 1 25.10 20.33 -25.65
C MET A 1 25.69 19.42 -24.59
N GLY A 2 24.85 18.78 -23.78
CA GLY A 2 25.32 17.71 -22.88
C GLY A 2 25.50 16.43 -23.70
N LEU A 3 26.64 15.75 -23.55
CA LEU A 3 26.83 14.41 -24.10
C LEU A 3 25.83 13.46 -23.42
N LEU A 4 24.86 12.97 -24.18
CA LEU A 4 24.06 11.80 -23.82
C LEU A 4 24.94 10.56 -23.98
N CYS A 5 25.56 10.11 -22.90
CA CYS A 5 26.23 8.80 -22.87
C CYS A 5 25.19 7.76 -22.44
N ASN A 6 24.79 6.90 -23.37
CA ASN A 6 24.02 5.69 -23.07
C ASN A 6 24.99 4.59 -22.67
N TRP A 7 24.87 4.09 -21.44
CA TRP A 7 25.67 2.97 -20.94
C TRP A 7 24.74 1.76 -20.85
N SER A 8 24.92 0.77 -21.72
CA SER A 8 24.29 -0.54 -21.55
C SER A 8 25.30 -1.49 -20.93
N VAL A 9 25.04 -1.96 -19.71
CA VAL A 9 25.79 -3.08 -19.14
C VAL A 9 25.01 -4.35 -19.45
N SER A 10 25.40 -5.08 -20.49
CA SER A 10 24.86 -6.41 -20.76
C SER A 10 25.50 -7.42 -19.81
N GLY A 11 24.75 -7.86 -18.79
CA GLY A 11 25.21 -8.86 -17.83
C GLY A 11 24.56 -8.72 -16.45
N ASN A 12 25.01 -9.55 -15.51
CA ASN A 12 24.66 -9.42 -14.10
C ASN A 12 25.61 -8.43 -13.44
N LEU A 13 25.08 -7.44 -12.72
CA LEU A 13 25.88 -6.57 -11.85
C LEU A 13 25.81 -7.09 -10.42
N ASN A 14 26.91 -7.67 -9.94
CA ASN A 14 27.04 -8.11 -8.54
C ASN A 14 27.96 -7.14 -7.80
N CYS A 15 27.42 -6.38 -6.85
CA CYS A 15 28.17 -5.40 -6.06
C CYS A 15 27.94 -5.60 -4.56
N THR A 16 29.01 -5.73 -3.77
CA THR A 16 28.91 -5.83 -2.29
C THR A 16 28.94 -4.47 -1.59
N LYS A 17 29.05 -3.38 -2.35
CA LYS A 17 29.06 -2.00 -1.87
C LYS A 17 27.82 -1.26 -2.38
N SER A 18 27.51 -0.13 -1.76
CA SER A 18 26.43 0.73 -2.24
C SER A 18 26.75 1.24 -3.64
N VAL A 19 25.74 1.30 -4.49
CA VAL A 19 25.83 1.84 -5.84
C VAL A 19 25.03 3.13 -5.88
N GLN A 20 25.68 4.23 -6.24
CA GLN A 20 25.04 5.52 -6.40
C GLN A 20 25.14 5.98 -7.85
N ALA A 21 24.01 6.02 -8.53
CA ALA A 21 23.89 6.62 -9.85
C ALA A 21 23.60 8.12 -9.68
N ASN A 22 24.67 8.92 -9.59
CA ASN A 22 24.63 10.37 -9.34
C ASN A 22 24.72 11.24 -10.62
N THR A 23 24.81 10.61 -11.80
CA THR A 23 25.11 11.29 -13.06
C THR A 23 23.96 11.14 -14.06
N HIS A 24 23.89 12.08 -15.01
CA HIS A 24 22.97 12.08 -16.14
C HIS A 24 23.23 10.87 -17.05
N PHE A 25 22.83 9.67 -16.61
CA PHE A 25 22.74 8.52 -17.49
C PHE A 25 21.55 8.75 -18.40
N GLY A 26 21.76 8.67 -19.71
CA GLY A 26 20.67 8.77 -20.68
C GLY A 26 19.69 7.60 -20.52
N SER A 27 20.23 6.40 -20.33
CA SER A 27 19.50 5.19 -19.93
C SER A 27 20.48 4.16 -19.37
N PHE A 28 20.00 3.31 -18.45
CA PHE A 28 20.78 2.29 -17.80
C PHE A 28 19.94 1.02 -17.62
N SER A 29 20.29 -0.04 -18.36
CA SER A 29 19.54 -1.30 -18.39
C SER A 29 20.43 -2.45 -17.94
N PHE A 30 19.86 -3.37 -17.16
CA PHE A 30 20.50 -4.59 -16.66
C PHE A 30 19.49 -5.73 -16.64
N ASN A 31 19.95 -6.96 -16.89
CA ASN A 31 19.07 -8.13 -16.78
C ASN A 31 18.85 -8.56 -15.32
N ASN A 32 19.92 -8.56 -14.51
CA ASN A 32 19.86 -8.80 -13.07
C ASN A 32 20.87 -7.90 -12.34
N ILE A 33 20.45 -7.30 -11.23
CA ILE A 33 21.32 -6.55 -10.33
C ILE A 33 21.24 -7.20 -8.95
N GLU A 34 22.38 -7.54 -8.37
CA GLU A 34 22.50 -7.94 -6.97
C GLU A 34 23.42 -6.95 -6.26
N ILE A 35 22.85 -6.12 -5.38
CA ILE A 35 23.60 -5.14 -4.59
C ILE A 35 23.45 -5.49 -3.12
N GLY A 36 24.55 -5.87 -2.45
CA GLY A 36 24.53 -6.25 -1.02
C GLY A 36 24.30 -5.09 -0.04
N LYS A 37 24.17 -3.85 -0.52
CA LYS A 37 23.91 -2.63 0.28
C LYS A 37 22.83 -1.78 -0.37
N ASP A 38 23.03 -0.46 -0.46
CA ASP A 38 22.02 0.49 -0.95
C ASP A 38 22.19 0.74 -2.46
N LEU A 39 21.07 0.89 -3.16
CA LEU A 39 21.03 1.37 -4.55
C LEU A 39 20.34 2.74 -4.56
N ILE A 40 21.06 3.77 -4.99
CA ILE A 40 20.58 5.15 -4.94
C ILE A 40 20.55 5.73 -6.36
N PHE A 41 19.36 6.14 -6.80
CA PHE A 41 19.16 6.98 -7.98
C PHE A 41 18.89 8.42 -7.54
N SER A 42 19.84 9.32 -7.85
CA SER A 42 19.74 10.74 -7.52
C SER A 42 20.15 11.62 -8.71
N GLY A 43 19.27 12.55 -9.09
CA GLY A 43 19.46 13.50 -10.21
C GLY A 43 18.30 13.50 -11.23
N ASN A 44 18.27 14.50 -12.13
CA ASN A 44 17.35 14.53 -13.30
C ASN A 44 17.81 13.49 -14.33
N THR A 45 17.53 12.20 -14.12
CA THR A 45 17.82 11.17 -15.12
C THR A 45 16.63 11.04 -16.05
N THR A 46 16.72 11.53 -17.27
CA THR A 46 15.55 11.66 -18.16
C THR A 46 14.99 10.34 -18.69
N THR A 47 15.49 9.16 -18.33
CA THR A 47 14.84 7.83 -18.50
C THR A 47 15.79 6.71 -18.07
N SER A 48 15.73 6.29 -16.80
CA SER A 48 16.47 5.12 -16.34
C SER A 48 15.57 3.89 -16.42
N THR A 49 15.37 3.33 -17.61
CA THR A 49 14.62 2.07 -17.75
C THR A 49 15.49 0.90 -17.26
N VAL A 50 15.28 0.47 -16.00
CA VAL A 50 15.96 -0.69 -15.42
C VAL A 50 15.16 -1.97 -15.72
N ASN A 51 15.32 -2.49 -16.95
CA ASN A 51 14.64 -3.71 -17.39
C ASN A 51 15.28 -4.99 -16.84
N GLY A 52 15.03 -5.32 -15.57
CA GLY A 52 15.55 -6.55 -14.97
C GLY A 52 15.03 -6.85 -13.59
N ASN A 53 15.52 -7.96 -13.02
CA ASN A 53 15.28 -8.31 -11.63
C ASN A 53 16.31 -7.58 -10.75
N ILE A 54 15.83 -6.79 -9.80
CA ILE A 54 16.68 -6.03 -8.89
C ILE A 54 16.59 -6.67 -7.50
N ASN A 55 17.71 -7.18 -6.99
CA ASN A 55 17.84 -7.63 -5.61
C ASN A 55 18.80 -6.70 -4.86
N VAL A 56 18.26 -5.92 -3.93
CA VAL A 56 19.01 -4.98 -3.10
C VAL A 56 18.97 -5.47 -1.67
N GLY A 57 20.10 -5.96 -1.15
CA GLY A 57 20.21 -6.51 0.21
C GLY A 57 19.90 -5.51 1.33
N LYS A 58 19.79 -4.22 1.01
CA LYS A 58 19.39 -3.17 1.93
C LYS A 58 18.37 -2.22 1.28
N ASP A 59 18.69 -0.95 1.09
CA ASP A 59 17.68 0.08 0.77
C ASP A 59 17.77 0.54 -0.70
N PHE A 60 16.64 0.66 -1.39
CA PHE A 60 16.53 1.31 -2.69
C PHE A 60 16.00 2.73 -2.52
N TYR A 61 16.66 3.71 -3.13
CA TYR A 61 16.27 5.12 -3.08
C TYR A 61 16.09 5.70 -4.48
N MET A 62 14.97 6.39 -4.70
CA MET A 62 14.73 7.25 -5.86
C MET A 62 14.41 8.67 -5.39
N MET A 63 15.30 9.62 -5.70
CA MET A 63 15.28 10.98 -5.12
C MET A 63 15.37 12.10 -6.17
N GLY A 64 15.02 11.84 -7.44
CA GLY A 64 15.24 12.78 -8.54
C GLY A 64 14.00 13.08 -9.36
N ALA A 65 13.59 14.35 -9.38
CA ALA A 65 12.54 14.86 -10.28
C ALA A 65 12.77 14.41 -11.73
N GLY A 66 11.69 14.05 -12.43
CA GLY A 66 11.75 13.63 -13.83
C GLY A 66 12.49 12.30 -14.09
N SER A 67 12.97 11.62 -13.05
CA SER A 67 13.45 10.24 -13.18
C SER A 67 12.27 9.32 -13.46
N SER A 68 12.44 8.35 -14.36
CA SER A 68 11.48 7.26 -14.58
C SER A 68 12.21 5.95 -14.44
N CYS A 69 11.64 5.01 -13.68
CA CYS A 69 12.17 3.68 -13.45
C CYS A 69 11.06 2.66 -13.72
N ASP A 70 11.24 1.86 -14.78
CA ASP A 70 10.39 0.71 -15.07
C ASP A 70 11.13 -0.54 -14.61
N ILE A 71 10.56 -1.30 -13.68
CA ILE A 71 11.24 -2.43 -13.04
C ILE A 71 10.44 -3.69 -13.31
N ASN A 72 11.11 -4.77 -13.73
CA ASN A 72 10.47 -6.07 -13.86
C ASN A 72 10.13 -6.59 -12.47
N SER A 73 11.08 -7.20 -11.76
CA SER A 73 10.86 -7.57 -10.36
C SER A 73 11.84 -6.84 -9.45
N MET A 74 11.40 -6.57 -8.22
CA MET A 74 12.26 -6.01 -7.19
C MET A 74 12.11 -6.77 -5.87
N GLN A 75 13.25 -7.12 -5.30
CA GLN A 75 13.39 -7.48 -3.91
C GLN A 75 14.31 -6.48 -3.22
N CYS A 76 13.87 -5.89 -2.11
CA CYS A 76 14.70 -5.02 -1.29
C CYS A 76 14.33 -5.14 0.19
N ARG A 77 15.14 -4.56 1.09
CA ARG A 77 14.72 -4.40 2.49
C ARG A 77 13.75 -3.23 2.62
N ASN A 78 14.11 -2.08 2.06
CA ASN A 78 13.26 -0.89 2.03
C ASN A 78 13.27 -0.27 0.63
N LEU A 79 12.12 0.25 0.20
CA LEU A 79 11.95 1.05 -1.00
C LEU A 79 11.54 2.46 -0.61
N TYR A 80 12.34 3.45 -0.98
CA TYR A 80 12.08 4.87 -0.76
C TYR A 80 11.95 5.61 -2.09
N ILE A 81 10.78 6.17 -2.35
CA ILE A 81 10.50 7.02 -3.52
C ILE A 81 10.13 8.41 -3.03
N TYR A 82 11.01 9.37 -3.25
CA TYR A 82 10.80 10.77 -2.86
C TYR A 82 10.42 11.66 -4.05
N ASP A 83 10.68 11.22 -5.28
CA ASP A 83 10.32 11.91 -6.52
C ASP A 83 10.54 10.98 -7.72
N GLY A 84 10.04 11.35 -8.89
CA GLY A 84 10.13 10.59 -10.14
C GLY A 84 8.96 9.63 -10.36
N SER A 85 8.98 8.88 -11.45
CA SER A 85 7.99 7.86 -11.82
C SER A 85 8.56 6.47 -11.61
N PHE A 86 7.85 5.63 -10.88
CA PHE A 86 8.20 4.24 -10.62
C PHE A 86 7.09 3.33 -11.13
N ASN A 87 7.39 2.47 -12.09
CA ASN A 87 6.43 1.58 -12.73
C ASN A 87 6.85 0.12 -12.52
N LEU A 88 5.94 -0.70 -12.00
CA LEU A 88 6.14 -2.14 -11.86
C LEU A 88 5.71 -2.86 -13.14
N ASN A 89 6.55 -3.76 -13.65
CA ASN A 89 6.22 -4.68 -14.75
C ASN A 89 6.01 -6.12 -14.24
N ASP A 90 6.48 -6.42 -13.03
CA ASP A 90 6.28 -7.65 -12.27
C ASP A 90 6.16 -7.32 -10.76
N ASN A 91 6.12 -8.34 -9.91
CA ASN A 91 5.89 -8.20 -8.48
C ASN A 91 7.02 -7.48 -7.74
N LEU A 92 6.64 -6.77 -6.68
CA LEU A 92 7.54 -6.07 -5.74
C LEU A 92 7.47 -6.74 -4.37
N THR A 93 8.63 -7.03 -3.79
CA THR A 93 8.76 -7.45 -2.39
C THR A 93 9.74 -6.52 -1.66
N ALA A 94 9.29 -5.92 -0.57
CA ALA A 94 10.13 -5.14 0.33
C ALA A 94 10.03 -5.72 1.74
N ASP A 95 11.11 -6.29 2.28
CA ASP A 95 11.05 -7.05 3.55
C ASP A 95 10.54 -6.20 4.73
N ASN A 96 10.76 -4.89 4.70
CA ASN A 96 10.37 -3.97 5.76
C ASN A 96 9.42 -2.87 5.28
N GLU A 97 9.88 -1.87 4.52
CA GLU A 97 9.07 -0.68 4.25
C GLU A 97 9.06 -0.29 2.78
N ILE A 98 7.89 0.13 2.29
CA ILE A 98 7.72 0.95 1.10
C ILE A 98 7.29 2.32 1.58
N TYR A 99 8.08 3.35 1.31
CA TYR A 99 7.77 4.74 1.65
C TYR A 99 7.76 5.59 0.39
N LEU A 100 6.61 6.18 0.11
CA LEU A 100 6.33 7.00 -1.08
C LEU A 100 6.04 8.43 -0.61
N SER A 101 6.83 9.42 -1.02
CA SER A 101 6.75 10.80 -0.52
C SER A 101 7.14 11.77 -1.64
N GLY A 102 6.33 11.77 -2.69
CA GLY A 102 6.56 12.51 -3.94
C GLY A 102 6.52 11.61 -5.18
N GLY A 103 6.43 12.24 -6.35
CA GLY A 103 6.47 11.55 -7.64
C GLY A 103 5.21 10.72 -7.95
N THR A 104 5.38 9.70 -8.79
CA THR A 104 4.31 8.78 -9.21
C THR A 104 4.75 7.32 -8.97
N PHE A 105 3.90 6.53 -8.33
CA PHE A 105 4.07 5.08 -8.19
C PHE A 105 2.93 4.34 -8.89
N ASN A 106 3.26 3.54 -9.90
CA ASN A 106 2.31 2.72 -10.64
C ASN A 106 2.60 1.23 -10.41
N SER A 107 1.70 0.57 -9.70
CA SER A 107 1.73 -0.88 -9.50
C SER A 107 1.48 -1.68 -10.79
N ASN A 108 0.79 -1.09 -11.77
CA ASN A 108 0.32 -1.75 -13.00
C ASN A 108 -0.36 -3.11 -12.76
N GLY A 109 -1.13 -3.22 -11.67
CA GLY A 109 -1.84 -4.45 -11.30
C GLY A 109 -0.93 -5.60 -10.84
N LYS A 110 0.30 -5.30 -10.43
CA LYS A 110 1.27 -6.30 -9.93
C LYS A 110 1.14 -6.49 -8.44
N ASN A 111 1.61 -7.64 -7.95
CA ASN A 111 1.55 -7.93 -6.52
C ASN A 111 2.63 -7.14 -5.79
N ILE A 112 2.25 -6.61 -4.62
CA ILE A 112 3.14 -5.87 -3.74
C ILE A 112 3.11 -6.56 -2.38
N SER A 113 4.27 -6.89 -1.84
CA SER A 113 4.38 -7.39 -0.47
C SER A 113 5.37 -6.56 0.33
N SER A 114 4.96 -6.10 1.52
CA SER A 114 5.86 -5.48 2.46
C SER A 114 5.40 -5.63 3.91
N LYS A 115 6.28 -5.33 4.87
CA LYS A 115 5.81 -5.21 6.25
C LYS A 115 4.98 -3.94 6.43
N SER A 116 5.44 -2.80 5.93
CA SER A 116 4.69 -1.54 5.93
C SER A 116 4.70 -0.88 4.56
N CYS A 117 3.61 -0.21 4.21
CA CYS A 117 3.50 0.66 3.05
C CYS A 117 2.95 2.02 3.51
N LEU A 118 3.73 3.06 3.32
CA LEU A 118 3.45 4.41 3.77
C LEU A 118 3.45 5.33 2.55
N VAL A 119 2.27 5.84 2.21
CA VAL A 119 2.10 6.86 1.17
C VAL A 119 1.94 8.20 1.88
N ASP A 120 2.78 9.15 1.52
CA ASP A 120 2.88 10.46 2.12
C ASP A 120 2.67 11.57 1.07
N HIS A 121 2.81 12.82 1.49
CA HIS A 121 2.53 14.02 0.70
C HIS A 121 3.05 13.98 -0.76
N ASN A 122 2.24 14.53 -1.68
CA ASN A 122 2.61 14.78 -3.08
C ASN A 122 2.96 13.54 -3.93
N CYS A 123 2.58 12.34 -3.50
CA CYS A 123 2.71 11.14 -4.31
C CYS A 123 1.42 10.82 -5.07
N GLU A 124 1.50 10.66 -6.39
CA GLU A 124 0.43 10.06 -7.19
C GLU A 124 0.60 8.54 -7.19
N THR A 125 -0.34 7.81 -6.61
CA THR A 125 -0.20 6.37 -6.43
C THR A 125 -1.33 5.64 -7.14
N ASN A 126 -1.00 4.75 -8.07
CA ASN A 126 -1.95 3.88 -8.74
C ASN A 126 -1.71 2.42 -8.33
N LEU A 127 -2.61 1.90 -7.51
CA LEU A 127 -2.64 0.53 -7.02
C LEU A 127 -3.66 -0.34 -7.76
N SER A 128 -4.37 0.21 -8.75
CA SER A 128 -5.53 -0.44 -9.36
C SER A 128 -5.25 -1.86 -9.86
N ASN A 129 -6.19 -2.78 -9.60
CA ASN A 129 -6.12 -4.20 -9.93
C ASN A 129 -4.95 -4.97 -9.30
N SER A 130 -4.31 -4.44 -8.25
CA SER A 130 -3.21 -5.11 -7.56
C SER A 130 -3.69 -5.98 -6.40
N SER A 131 -2.84 -6.95 -6.02
CA SER A 131 -2.94 -7.63 -4.73
C SER A 131 -1.80 -7.16 -3.83
N ILE A 132 -2.15 -6.66 -2.65
CA ILE A 132 -1.20 -6.09 -1.69
C ILE A 132 -1.20 -6.96 -0.44
N HIS A 133 -0.03 -7.43 -0.03
CA HIS A 133 0.16 -8.20 1.20
C HIS A 133 1.00 -7.40 2.19
N ILE A 134 0.39 -7.03 3.32
CA ILE A 134 0.99 -6.18 4.34
C ILE A 134 1.06 -6.94 5.67
N LEU A 135 2.17 -6.84 6.40
CA LEU A 135 2.29 -7.48 7.71
C LEU A 135 1.92 -6.57 8.88
N ASP A 136 2.14 -5.26 8.76
CA ASP A 136 2.04 -4.32 9.90
C ASP A 136 1.11 -3.16 9.57
N ARG A 137 1.38 -2.37 8.52
CA ARG A 137 0.57 -1.17 8.31
C ARG A 137 0.55 -0.71 6.86
N PHE A 138 -0.64 -0.30 6.42
CA PHE A 138 -0.81 0.48 5.20
C PHE A 138 -1.34 1.85 5.61
N SER A 139 -0.52 2.88 5.46
CA SER A 139 -0.86 4.23 5.87
C SER A 139 -0.78 5.18 4.70
N VAL A 140 -1.72 6.09 4.64
CA VAL A 140 -1.82 7.13 3.62
C VAL A 140 -2.06 8.43 4.37
N SER A 141 -1.06 9.30 4.32
CA SER A 141 -1.03 10.54 5.09
C SER A 141 -0.65 11.74 4.24
N GLY A 142 -1.08 12.91 4.71
CA GLY A 142 -0.84 14.16 4.00
C GLY A 142 -1.82 14.43 2.87
N ASN A 143 -1.63 15.54 2.19
CA ASN A 143 -2.46 15.93 1.05
C ASN A 143 -2.11 15.05 -0.16
N ILE A 144 -2.86 13.96 -0.34
CA ILE A 144 -2.67 13.03 -1.45
C ILE A 144 -3.73 13.34 -2.48
N SER A 145 -3.30 14.06 -3.52
CA SER A 145 -4.18 14.49 -4.60
C SER A 145 -4.75 13.32 -5.40
N ASN A 146 -4.04 12.19 -5.55
CA ASN A 146 -4.40 11.13 -6.51
C ASN A 146 -3.97 9.71 -6.06
N LEU A 147 -4.65 9.10 -5.09
CA LEU A 147 -4.58 7.64 -4.85
C LEU A 147 -5.69 6.92 -5.63
N THR A 148 -5.32 6.11 -6.62
CA THR A 148 -6.26 5.25 -7.35
C THR A 148 -6.08 3.80 -6.95
N SER A 149 -7.09 3.19 -6.34
CA SER A 149 -7.03 1.82 -5.82
C SER A 149 -8.19 0.91 -6.27
N SER A 150 -8.87 1.26 -7.36
CA SER A 150 -9.99 0.47 -7.87
C SER A 150 -9.62 -1.00 -8.11
N ASN A 151 -10.51 -1.93 -7.75
CA ASN A 151 -10.29 -3.38 -7.83
C ASN A 151 -9.06 -3.93 -7.08
N THR A 152 -8.53 -3.18 -6.11
CA THR A 152 -7.37 -3.61 -5.31
C THR A 152 -7.81 -4.45 -4.11
N ASP A 153 -7.08 -5.54 -3.87
CA ASP A 153 -7.24 -6.38 -2.69
C ASP A 153 -6.06 -6.19 -1.75
N ILE A 154 -6.33 -6.06 -0.45
CA ILE A 154 -5.32 -6.00 0.60
C ILE A 154 -5.50 -7.17 1.56
N LEU A 155 -4.42 -7.89 1.82
CA LEU A 155 -4.32 -8.89 2.88
C LEU A 155 -3.37 -8.37 3.97
N PHE A 156 -3.83 -8.40 5.21
CA PHE A 156 -3.08 -8.07 6.41
C PHE A 156 -2.83 -9.31 7.28
N ASP A 157 -1.56 -9.69 7.48
CA ASP A 157 -1.22 -10.99 8.11
C ASP A 157 -0.47 -10.91 9.45
N GLY A 158 -0.03 -9.73 9.93
CA GLY A 158 0.76 -9.63 11.18
C GLY A 158 0.10 -8.89 12.35
N GLY A 159 -1.18 -8.55 12.23
CA GLY A 159 -1.86 -7.64 13.14
C GLY A 159 -1.60 -6.22 12.66
N SER A 160 -2.60 -5.58 12.06
CA SER A 160 -2.30 -4.48 11.15
C SER A 160 -3.32 -3.37 11.10
N ASP A 161 -2.83 -2.19 10.76
CA ASP A 161 -3.65 -1.01 10.61
C ASP A 161 -3.71 -0.55 9.15
N LEU A 162 -4.92 -0.26 8.70
CA LEU A 162 -5.21 0.53 7.53
C LEU A 162 -5.56 1.95 7.97
N LEU A 163 -4.68 2.92 7.72
CA LEU A 163 -4.80 4.29 8.23
C LEU A 163 -4.85 5.31 7.09
N PHE A 164 -5.89 6.12 7.05
CA PHE A 164 -6.05 7.24 6.11
C PHE A 164 -6.28 8.53 6.88
N SER A 165 -5.27 9.39 6.94
CA SER A 165 -5.39 10.68 7.62
C SER A 165 -5.94 11.76 6.67
N ALA A 166 -7.27 11.78 6.52
CA ALA A 166 -8.13 12.85 5.98
C ALA A 166 -7.85 13.45 4.57
N GLU A 167 -8.96 13.78 3.89
CA GLU A 167 -9.14 14.39 2.54
C GLU A 167 -9.14 13.47 1.32
N SER A 168 -8.54 12.27 1.39
CA SER A 168 -8.55 11.34 0.23
C SER A 168 -9.50 10.17 0.48
N ALA A 169 -10.69 10.24 -0.10
CA ALA A 169 -11.59 9.10 -0.20
C ALA A 169 -10.88 7.95 -0.93
N VAL A 170 -10.88 6.75 -0.35
CA VAL A 170 -10.28 5.57 -0.99
C VAL A 170 -11.30 4.53 -1.40
N ASN A 171 -10.98 3.80 -2.46
CA ASN A 171 -11.85 2.80 -3.06
C ASN A 171 -11.14 1.45 -3.17
N PHE A 172 -11.34 0.56 -2.20
CA PHE A 172 -10.77 -0.79 -2.24
C PHE A 172 -11.85 -1.84 -2.51
N ARG A 173 -11.46 -2.93 -3.18
CA ARG A 173 -12.38 -4.05 -3.42
C ARG A 173 -12.47 -4.95 -2.19
N THR A 174 -11.35 -5.42 -1.68
CA THR A 174 -11.34 -6.34 -0.54
C THR A 174 -10.22 -6.03 0.41
N ILE A 175 -10.52 -6.06 1.70
CA ILE A 175 -9.55 -5.94 2.78
C ILE A 175 -9.76 -7.09 3.76
N ASN A 176 -8.75 -7.94 3.91
CA ASN A 176 -8.80 -9.10 4.80
C ASN A 176 -7.74 -8.94 5.88
N PHE A 177 -8.15 -9.09 7.13
CA PHE A 177 -7.25 -9.16 8.28
C PHE A 177 -7.25 -10.58 8.83
N SER A 178 -6.12 -11.29 8.67
CA SER A 178 -5.89 -12.63 9.23
C SER A 178 -5.70 -12.61 10.77
N ASN A 179 -5.31 -11.45 11.28
CA ASN A 179 -5.06 -11.17 12.70
C ASN A 179 -5.87 -9.93 13.12
N LYS A 180 -5.59 -9.38 14.32
CA LYS A 180 -6.26 -8.16 14.77
C LYS A 180 -6.08 -7.03 13.76
N GLY A 181 -7.13 -6.26 13.50
CA GLY A 181 -7.12 -5.28 12.43
C GLY A 181 -7.80 -3.97 12.81
N THR A 182 -7.25 -2.87 12.33
CA THR A 182 -7.92 -1.56 12.38
C THR A 182 -8.12 -1.02 10.97
N VAL A 183 -9.31 -0.51 10.69
CA VAL A 183 -9.60 0.37 9.56
C VAL A 183 -9.92 1.73 10.13
N ASN A 184 -9.10 2.73 9.81
CA ASN A 184 -9.34 4.12 10.14
C ASN A 184 -9.31 4.95 8.86
N CYS A 185 -10.49 5.27 8.35
CA CYS A 185 -10.68 6.04 7.13
C CYS A 185 -11.95 6.90 7.24
N SER A 186 -12.06 7.93 6.42
CA SER A 186 -13.31 8.69 6.31
C SER A 186 -13.66 8.88 4.84
N GLN A 187 -14.95 9.02 4.55
CA GLN A 187 -15.47 9.24 3.18
C GLN A 187 -15.03 8.17 2.17
N SER A 188 -14.71 6.96 2.64
CA SER A 188 -14.15 5.90 1.80
C SER A 188 -15.21 4.88 1.39
N THR A 189 -15.00 4.21 0.26
CA THR A 189 -15.85 3.10 -0.19
C THR A 189 -15.04 1.81 -0.24
N ILE A 190 -15.46 0.80 0.51
CA ILE A 190 -14.76 -0.50 0.52
C ILE A 190 -15.78 -1.61 0.30
N GLN A 191 -15.63 -2.37 -0.78
CA GLN A 191 -16.64 -3.36 -1.17
C GLN A 191 -16.71 -4.54 -0.20
N SER A 192 -15.59 -5.00 0.35
CA SER A 192 -15.58 -6.06 1.35
C SER A 192 -14.48 -5.89 2.39
N ILE A 193 -14.83 -6.09 3.66
CA ILE A 193 -13.88 -6.17 4.78
C ILE A 193 -14.15 -7.45 5.58
N SER A 194 -13.10 -8.20 5.90
CA SER A 194 -13.19 -9.35 6.78
C SER A 194 -12.13 -9.30 7.87
N PHE A 195 -12.57 -9.44 9.13
CA PHE A 195 -11.72 -9.62 10.30
C PHE A 195 -11.87 -11.04 10.80
N THR A 196 -10.80 -11.86 10.72
CA THR A 196 -10.78 -13.21 11.30
C THR A 196 -10.46 -13.21 12.79
N ASP A 197 -9.89 -12.11 13.30
CA ASP A 197 -9.70 -11.83 14.72
C ASP A 197 -10.45 -10.55 15.13
N ASP A 198 -10.11 -9.95 16.28
CA ASP A 198 -10.70 -8.70 16.75
C ASP A 198 -10.51 -7.58 15.71
N GLY A 199 -11.58 -6.87 15.39
CA GLY A 199 -11.58 -5.81 14.39
C GLY A 199 -12.04 -4.46 14.93
N ILE A 200 -11.46 -3.38 14.41
CA ILE A 200 -11.90 -2.01 14.70
C ILE A 200 -12.14 -1.30 13.37
N ILE A 201 -13.30 -0.67 13.23
CA ILE A 201 -13.58 0.32 12.18
C ILE A 201 -13.78 1.66 12.85
N SER A 202 -13.10 2.68 12.35
CA SER A 202 -13.16 4.07 12.83
C SER A 202 -13.21 5.05 11.67
N GLY A 203 -13.78 6.23 11.98
CA GLY A 203 -13.94 7.36 11.06
C GLY A 203 -15.38 7.51 10.59
N ASN A 204 -15.61 8.47 9.70
CA ASN A 204 -16.95 8.96 9.39
C ASN A 204 -17.26 8.91 7.89
N GLU A 205 -18.55 8.78 7.59
CA GLU A 205 -19.10 8.86 6.23
C GLU A 205 -18.55 7.79 5.28
N ASN A 206 -18.13 6.64 5.82
CA ASN A 206 -17.69 5.52 4.98
C ASN A 206 -18.87 4.70 4.47
N ASN A 207 -18.72 4.18 3.25
CA ASN A 207 -19.67 3.28 2.60
C ASN A 207 -19.04 1.90 2.40
N PHE A 208 -19.42 0.97 3.25
CA PHE A 208 -18.94 -0.40 3.19
C PHE A 208 -19.96 -1.31 2.49
N GLY A 209 -19.49 -2.16 1.58
CA GLY A 209 -20.32 -3.21 0.98
C GLY A 209 -20.63 -4.28 2.02
N THR A 210 -19.77 -5.30 2.12
CA THR A 210 -19.92 -6.39 3.09
C THR A 210 -18.82 -6.35 4.13
N VAL A 211 -19.19 -6.25 5.41
CA VAL A 211 -18.27 -6.31 6.53
C VAL A 211 -18.57 -7.53 7.39
N SER A 212 -17.53 -8.27 7.76
CA SER A 212 -17.65 -9.45 8.62
C SER A 212 -16.64 -9.41 9.77
N PHE A 213 -17.15 -9.63 10.99
CA PHE A 213 -16.35 -9.83 12.18
C PHE A 213 -16.51 -11.28 12.64
N GLN A 214 -15.41 -12.04 12.69
CA GLN A 214 -15.40 -13.41 13.20
C GLN A 214 -15.13 -13.48 14.71
N LYS A 215 -14.67 -12.37 15.31
CA LYS A 215 -14.49 -12.18 16.76
C LYS A 215 -15.04 -10.83 17.21
N ASN A 216 -14.48 -10.24 18.27
CA ASN A 216 -14.96 -8.97 18.80
C ASN A 216 -14.82 -7.85 17.76
N GLY A 217 -15.75 -6.91 17.77
CA GLY A 217 -15.76 -5.78 16.85
C GLY A 217 -15.95 -4.47 17.58
N LYS A 218 -15.30 -3.41 17.09
CA LYS A 218 -15.57 -2.04 17.54
C LYS A 218 -15.86 -1.16 16.34
N LEU A 219 -16.98 -0.45 16.37
CA LEU A 219 -17.40 0.49 15.35
C LEU A 219 -17.46 1.90 15.96
N ASN A 220 -16.58 2.77 15.48
CA ASN A 220 -16.44 4.17 15.88
C ASN A 220 -16.78 5.10 14.70
N GLY A 221 -17.37 6.26 14.99
CA GLY A 221 -17.83 7.22 13.99
C GLY A 221 -19.05 6.75 13.20
N SER A 222 -19.61 7.59 12.34
CA SER A 222 -20.86 7.32 11.64
C SER A 222 -20.63 6.68 10.26
N ASN A 223 -21.07 5.43 10.05
CA ASN A 223 -20.76 4.65 8.84
C ASN A 223 -21.99 3.92 8.27
N GLN A 224 -21.92 3.57 6.98
CA GLN A 224 -22.93 2.78 6.29
C GLN A 224 -22.36 1.42 5.85
N PHE A 225 -23.18 0.37 5.99
CA PHE A 225 -22.89 -0.99 5.59
C PHE A 225 -24.03 -1.52 4.71
N THR A 226 -23.71 -2.18 3.59
CA THR A 226 -24.74 -2.92 2.83
C THR A 226 -25.11 -4.20 3.58
N ASN A 227 -24.09 -5.00 3.91
CA ASN A 227 -24.22 -6.20 4.74
C ASN A 227 -23.24 -6.14 5.91
N LEU A 228 -23.72 -6.39 7.12
CA LEU A 228 -22.90 -6.51 8.33
C LEU A 228 -23.12 -7.88 8.97
N THR A 229 -22.04 -8.64 9.13
CA THR A 229 -22.06 -9.97 9.75
C THR A 229 -21.27 -9.98 11.05
N LEU A 230 -21.93 -10.39 12.12
CA LEU A 230 -21.41 -10.48 13.49
C LEU A 230 -21.49 -11.94 13.96
N ALA A 231 -20.34 -12.59 14.16
CA ALA A 231 -20.24 -13.94 14.72
C ALA A 231 -20.83 -14.05 16.15
N SER A 232 -21.22 -15.26 16.55
CA SER A 232 -21.81 -15.55 17.88
C SER A 232 -20.75 -15.54 18.98
N ASN A 233 -21.20 -15.30 20.22
CA ASN A 233 -20.40 -15.41 21.44
C ASN A 233 -19.29 -14.35 21.59
N TYR A 234 -19.37 -13.25 20.82
CA TYR A 234 -18.44 -12.13 20.89
C TYR A 234 -19.16 -10.82 21.21
N GLU A 235 -18.36 -9.83 21.62
CA GLU A 235 -18.84 -8.50 21.99
C GLU A 235 -18.57 -7.51 20.85
N TYR A 236 -19.57 -6.69 20.57
CA TYR A 236 -19.56 -5.67 19.54
C TYR A 236 -19.86 -4.32 20.17
N GLN A 237 -18.88 -3.41 20.09
CA GLN A 237 -18.93 -2.09 20.69
C GLN A 237 -19.32 -1.06 19.62
N LEU A 238 -20.40 -0.31 19.87
CA LEU A 238 -20.83 0.81 19.05
C LEU A 238 -20.66 2.12 19.83
N GLN A 239 -19.96 3.09 19.23
CA GLN A 239 -19.71 4.37 19.86
C GLN A 239 -21.02 5.16 20.09
N HIS A 240 -21.22 5.66 21.31
CA HIS A 240 -22.35 6.50 21.65
C HIS A 240 -22.34 7.83 20.88
N GLY A 241 -23.51 8.26 20.43
CA GLY A 241 -23.69 9.49 19.65
C GLY A 241 -23.42 9.35 18.15
N GLU A 242 -22.95 8.19 17.70
CA GLU A 242 -22.64 7.91 16.30
C GLU A 242 -23.66 6.96 15.67
N ASN A 243 -23.87 7.09 14.36
CA ASN A 243 -24.85 6.28 13.62
C ASN A 243 -24.18 5.19 12.79
N GLN A 244 -24.51 3.92 13.05
CA GLN A 244 -24.22 2.81 12.12
C GLN A 244 -25.48 2.47 11.32
N THR A 245 -25.43 2.61 10.00
CA THR A 245 -26.57 2.28 9.13
C THR A 245 -26.32 0.98 8.39
N VAL A 246 -27.23 0.01 8.50
CA VAL A 246 -27.21 -1.22 7.67
C VAL A 246 -28.37 -1.16 6.68
N THR A 247 -28.08 -1.17 5.38
CA THR A 247 -29.11 -0.93 4.35
C THR A 247 -29.75 -2.21 3.78
N SER A 248 -29.07 -3.35 3.85
CA SER A 248 -29.61 -4.63 3.35
C SER A 248 -29.75 -5.67 4.47
N ASN A 249 -28.64 -6.28 4.91
CA ASN A 249 -28.69 -7.38 5.86
C ASN A 249 -27.79 -7.15 7.07
N LEU A 250 -28.37 -7.26 8.27
CA LEU A 250 -27.63 -7.44 9.52
C LEU A 250 -27.76 -8.90 9.95
N SER A 251 -26.67 -9.65 9.87
CA SER A 251 -26.60 -11.02 10.38
C SER A 251 -25.89 -11.02 11.73
N ALA A 252 -26.66 -11.20 12.80
CA ALA A 252 -26.13 -11.42 14.14
C ALA A 252 -26.70 -12.73 14.66
N SER A 253 -25.84 -13.70 14.96
CA SER A 253 -26.30 -14.98 15.54
C SER A 253 -26.66 -14.80 17.02
N ALA A 254 -27.49 -15.71 17.56
CA ALA A 254 -28.29 -15.55 18.79
C ALA A 254 -27.55 -15.19 20.11
N ILE A 255 -26.22 -15.05 20.11
CA ILE A 255 -25.39 -14.77 21.29
C ILE A 255 -24.44 -13.57 21.05
N ALA A 256 -24.60 -12.81 19.96
CA ALA A 256 -23.86 -11.57 19.79
C ALA A 256 -24.30 -10.53 20.85
N ARG A 257 -23.34 -9.95 21.59
CA ARG A 257 -23.61 -8.90 22.57
C ARG A 257 -23.28 -7.54 21.96
N LEU A 258 -24.28 -6.67 21.88
CA LEU A 258 -24.11 -5.30 21.43
C LEU A 258 -23.99 -4.37 22.64
N ILE A 259 -22.90 -3.61 22.72
CA ILE A 259 -22.61 -2.69 23.82
C ILE A 259 -22.51 -1.28 23.24
N LEU A 260 -23.31 -0.36 23.79
CA LEU A 260 -23.16 1.07 23.56
C LEU A 260 -22.17 1.61 24.59
N PHE A 261 -21.14 2.32 24.14
CA PHE A 261 -20.09 2.87 25.03
C PHE A 261 -19.82 4.34 24.76
#